data_AF-A0A8I1SAJ9-F1
#
_entry.id   AF-A0A8I1SAJ9-F1
#
_cell.length_a   1.000
_cell.length_b   1.000
_cell.length_c   1.000
_cell.angle_alpha   90.00
_cell.angle_beta   90.00
_cell.angle_gamma   90.00
#
_symmetry.space_group_name_H-M   'P 1'
#
loop_
_entity.id
_entity.type
_entity.pdbx_description
1 polymer ?
#
loop_
_entity_poly.entity_id
_entity_poly.type
_entity_poly.pdbx_seq_one_letter_code
_entity_poly.pdbx_strand_id
1 'polypeptide(L)'
;MSGKREVQIVQAESEAGIDAALPEHVRGHLRGRSVVQSVRLPEAEFTDIQRLAAEMDVPVGALIRGWVLDGLADERGVSLRGAIERLAGDADRLRRLAAASNVA
;
A
#
# COMPACT_ATOMS: atom_id res chain seq x y z
N MET A 1 19.49 -14.76 -16.08
CA MET A 1 18.63 -13.81 -16.84
C MET A 1 17.34 -14.48 -17.34
N SER A 2 16.56 -15.18 -16.49
CA SER A 2 15.31 -15.89 -16.91
C SER A 2 14.02 -15.14 -16.54
N GLY A 3 13.94 -14.58 -15.33
CA GLY A 3 12.69 -14.00 -14.80
C GLY A 3 12.15 -12.77 -15.55
N LYS A 4 13.01 -11.96 -16.21
CA LYS A 4 12.52 -10.82 -17.01
C LYS A 4 11.73 -11.25 -18.24
N ARG A 5 12.05 -12.40 -18.85
CA ARG A 5 11.32 -12.93 -20.00
C ARG A 5 10.00 -13.55 -19.57
N GLU A 6 9.98 -14.25 -18.44
CA GLU A 6 8.75 -14.84 -17.89
C GLU A 6 7.71 -13.77 -17.55
N VAL A 7 8.13 -12.66 -16.92
CA VAL A 7 7.23 -11.53 -16.62
C VAL A 7 6.68 -10.88 -17.90
N GLN A 8 7.50 -10.73 -18.94
CA GLN A 8 7.06 -10.19 -20.22
C GLN A 8 6.06 -11.10 -20.93
N ILE A 9 6.24 -12.43 -20.84
CA ILE A 9 5.32 -13.41 -21.42
C ILE A 9 3.97 -13.35 -20.70
N VAL A 10 3.97 -13.37 -19.36
CA VAL A 10 2.74 -13.28 -18.55
C VAL A 10 2.00 -11.96 -18.78
N GLN A 11 2.75 -10.87 -18.97
CA GLN A 11 2.16 -9.56 -19.23
C GLN A 11 1.58 -9.47 -20.65
N ALA A 12 2.27 -10.00 -21.66
CA ALA A 12 1.75 -10.07 -23.03
C ALA A 12 0.49 -10.96 -23.12
N GLU A 13 0.46 -12.08 -22.38
CA GLU A 13 -0.72 -12.95 -22.28
C GLU A 13 -1.89 -12.26 -21.58
N SER A 14 -1.61 -11.47 -20.54
CA SER A 14 -2.63 -10.69 -19.82
C SER A 14 -3.19 -9.56 -20.67
N GLU A 15 -2.34 -8.86 -21.44
CA GLU A 15 -2.74 -7.78 -22.35
C GLU A 15 -3.59 -8.30 -23.52
N ALA A 16 -3.30 -9.49 -24.04
CA ALA A 16 -4.09 -10.14 -25.10
C ALA A 16 -5.51 -10.52 -24.66
N GLY A 17 -5.74 -10.70 -23.35
CA GLY A 17 -7.04 -11.08 -22.78
C GLY A 17 -7.94 -9.91 -22.39
N ILE A 18 -7.47 -8.65 -22.47
CA ILE A 18 -8.21 -7.46 -22.00
C ILE A 18 -9.49 -7.23 -22.82
N ASP A 19 -9.44 -7.50 -24.12
CA ASP A 19 -10.56 -7.26 -25.04
C ASP A 19 -11.45 -8.50 -25.25
N ALA A 20 -11.11 -9.64 -24.63
CA ALA A 20 -11.91 -10.85 -24.72
C ALA A 20 -13.16 -10.72 -23.82
N ALA A 21 -14.33 -11.03 -24.39
CA ALA A 21 -15.56 -11.07 -23.62
C ALA A 21 -15.44 -12.10 -22.49
N LEU A 22 -15.77 -11.66 -21.26
CA LEU A 22 -15.77 -12.54 -20.09
C LEU A 22 -16.77 -13.70 -20.31
N PRO A 23 -16.41 -14.96 -19.99
CA PRO A 23 -17.32 -16.10 -20.12
C PRO A 23 -18.60 -15.90 -19.30
N GLU A 24 -19.77 -16.30 -19.84
CA GLU A 24 -21.10 -16.03 -19.24
C GLU A 24 -21.28 -16.51 -17.78
N HIS A 25 -20.51 -17.51 -17.35
CA HIS A 25 -20.55 -18.04 -15.99
C HIS A 25 -19.70 -17.24 -14.99
N VAL A 26 -18.88 -16.30 -15.46
CA VAL A 26 -18.06 -15.42 -14.65
C VAL A 26 -18.89 -14.21 -14.23
N ARG A 27 -19.56 -14.33 -13.07
CA ARG A 27 -20.14 -13.17 -12.39
C ARG A 27 -19.00 -12.31 -11.87
N GLY A 28 -18.64 -11.26 -12.61
CA GLY A 28 -17.70 -10.26 -12.13
C GLY A 28 -18.15 -9.74 -10.77
N HIS A 29 -17.39 -10.02 -9.72
CA HIS A 29 -17.53 -9.24 -8.50
C HIS A 29 -17.23 -7.80 -8.89
N LEU A 30 -18.21 -6.91 -8.76
CA LEU A 30 -17.99 -5.47 -8.84
C LEU A 30 -16.95 -5.14 -7.78
N ARG A 31 -15.67 -5.12 -8.18
CA ARG A 31 -14.60 -4.54 -7.39
C ARG A 31 -15.09 -3.14 -7.04
N GLY A 32 -15.24 -2.82 -5.76
CA GLY A 32 -15.63 -1.49 -5.30
C GLY A 32 -14.85 -0.46 -6.13
N ARG A 33 -15.57 0.46 -6.79
CA ARG A 33 -15.03 1.31 -7.86
C ARG A 33 -13.76 1.99 -7.34
N SER A 34 -12.60 1.47 -7.74
CA SER A 34 -11.33 2.03 -7.34
C SER A 34 -11.15 3.31 -8.15
N VAL A 35 -11.16 4.45 -7.47
CA VAL A 35 -10.91 5.75 -8.10
C VAL A 35 -9.41 5.99 -8.06
N VAL A 36 -8.83 6.36 -9.21
CA VAL A 36 -7.43 6.78 -9.28
C VAL A 36 -7.37 8.27 -8.97
N GLN A 37 -6.64 8.62 -7.91
CA GLN A 37 -6.33 10.01 -7.56
C GLN A 37 -4.85 10.28 -7.84
N SER A 38 -4.58 11.32 -8.63
CA SER A 38 -3.22 11.80 -8.88
C SER A 38 -2.91 13.01 -8.01
N VAL A 39 -1.71 13.05 -7.44
CA VAL A 39 -1.20 14.18 -6.65
C VAL A 39 0.19 14.56 -7.16
N ARG A 40 0.55 15.84 -7.04
CA ARG A 40 1.91 16.31 -7.32
C ARG A 40 2.65 16.44 -6.00
N LEU A 41 3.81 15.80 -5.91
CA LEU A 41 4.74 15.91 -4.80
C LEU A 41 6.06 16.44 -5.32
N PRO A 42 6.83 17.20 -4.52
CA PRO A 42 8.19 17.49 -4.90
C PRO A 42 9.04 16.20 -4.83
N GLU A 43 10.11 16.18 -5.61
CA GLU A 43 10.87 14.96 -5.91
C GLU A 43 11.56 14.39 -4.66
N ALA A 44 12.02 15.27 -3.77
CA ALA A 44 12.67 14.88 -2.53
C ALA A 44 11.72 14.08 -1.63
N GLU A 45 10.49 14.56 -1.45
CA GLU A 45 9.47 13.90 -0.63
C GLU A 45 9.05 12.56 -1.24
N PHE A 46 8.89 12.49 -2.56
CA PHE A 46 8.58 11.21 -3.20
C PHE A 46 9.72 10.20 -3.07
N THR A 47 10.97 10.66 -3.09
CA THR A 47 12.15 9.83 -2.86
C THR A 47 12.16 9.26 -1.44
N ASP A 48 11.82 10.06 -0.43
CA ASP A 48 11.71 9.57 0.95
C ASP A 48 10.61 8.52 1.11
N ILE A 49 9.46 8.70 0.46
CA ILE A 49 8.38 7.70 0.47
C ILE A 49 8.85 6.39 -0.17
N GLN A 50 9.57 6.45 -1.30
CA GLN A 50 10.12 5.26 -1.96
C GLN A 50 11.11 4.52 -1.06
N ARG A 51 12.01 5.26 -0.39
CA ARG A 51 12.97 4.67 0.56
C ARG A 51 12.24 3.96 1.70
N LEU A 52 11.27 4.61 2.32
CA LEU A 52 10.52 4.03 3.45
C LEU A 52 9.72 2.80 3.03
N ALA A 53 9.09 2.82 1.85
CA ALA A 53 8.37 1.66 1.31
C ALA A 53 9.31 0.46 1.10
N ALA A 54 10.53 0.71 0.61
CA ALA A 54 11.55 -0.32 0.45
C ALA A 54 12.05 -0.88 1.80
N GLU A 55 12.30 -0.02 2.80
CA GLU A 55 12.67 -0.43 4.16
C GLU A 55 11.59 -1.31 4.81
N MET A 56 10.32 -1.09 4.47
CA MET A 56 9.17 -1.85 4.97
C MET A 56 8.80 -3.05 4.11
N ASP A 57 9.47 -3.29 2.98
CA ASP A 57 9.15 -4.32 1.99
C ASP A 57 7.68 -4.26 1.50
N VAL A 58 7.17 -3.05 1.23
CA VAL A 58 5.81 -2.84 0.71
C VAL A 58 5.81 -1.99 -0.56
N PRO A 59 4.83 -2.15 -1.47
CA PRO A 59 4.67 -1.25 -2.59
C PRO A 59 4.37 0.18 -2.15
N VAL A 60 4.96 1.18 -2.81
CA VAL A 60 4.74 2.62 -2.54
C VAL A 60 3.25 2.99 -2.49
N GLY A 61 2.46 2.49 -3.46
CA GLY A 61 1.02 2.73 -3.49
C GLY A 61 0.26 2.09 -2.33
N ALA A 62 0.77 0.99 -1.76
CA ALA A 62 0.19 0.36 -0.57
C ALA A 62 0.51 1.20 0.68
N LEU A 63 1.74 1.69 0.81
CA LEU A 63 2.15 2.59 1.89
C LEU A 63 1.31 3.87 1.91
N ILE A 64 1.22 4.57 0.78
CA ILE A 64 0.43 5.81 0.65
C ILE A 64 -1.05 5.55 0.98
N ARG A 65 -1.62 4.44 0.47
CA ARG A 65 -3.00 4.07 0.78
C ARG A 65 -3.20 3.86 2.28
N GLY A 66 -2.28 3.16 2.94
CA GLY A 66 -2.30 2.95 4.39
C GLY A 66 -2.39 4.28 5.13
N TRP A 67 -1.45 5.21 4.85
CA TRP A 67 -1.45 6.53 5.48
C TRP A 67 -2.73 7.34 5.24
N VAL A 68 -3.29 7.30 4.03
CA VAL A 68 -4.56 7.98 3.74
C VAL A 68 -5.69 7.39 4.57
N LEU A 69 -5.76 6.07 4.69
CA LEU A 69 -6.81 5.41 5.48
C LEU A 69 -6.63 5.66 6.98
N ASP A 70 -5.40 5.65 7.47
CA ASP A 70 -5.08 5.95 8.88
C ASP A 70 -5.47 7.40 9.20
N GLY A 71 -5.10 8.36 8.34
CA GLY A 71 -5.49 9.76 8.51
C GLY A 71 -7.01 9.97 8.46
N LEU A 72 -7.71 9.26 7.57
CA LEU A 72 -9.17 9.29 7.54
C LEU A 72 -9.81 8.67 8.78
N ALA A 73 -9.20 7.65 9.37
CA ALA A 73 -9.67 7.05 10.62
C ALA A 73 -9.49 8.01 11.81
N ASP A 74 -8.36 8.73 11.84
CA ASP A 74 -8.09 9.77 12.84
C ASP A 74 -9.15 10.90 12.80
N GLU A 75 -9.53 11.35 11.60
CA GLU A 75 -10.54 12.40 11.40
C GLU A 75 -11.98 11.95 11.69
N ARG A 76 -12.30 10.65 11.56
CA ARG A 76 -13.68 10.14 11.66
C ARG A 76 -14.19 9.93 13.09
N GLY A 77 -13.50 10.46 14.09
CA GLY A 77 -13.87 10.28 15.50
C GLY A 77 -13.51 8.87 15.94
N VAL A 78 -12.29 8.74 16.46
CA VAL A 78 -11.73 7.47 16.88
C VAL A 78 -12.60 6.87 17.99
N SER A 79 -13.21 5.70 17.73
CA SER A 79 -13.81 4.91 18.81
C SER A 79 -12.74 4.61 19.87
N LEU A 80 -13.09 4.53 21.15
CA LEU A 80 -12.11 4.24 22.22
C LEU A 80 -11.22 3.02 21.89
N ARG A 81 -11.78 2.00 21.23
CA ARG A 81 -11.05 0.83 20.72
C ARG A 81 -9.96 1.23 19.70
N GLY A 82 -10.31 2.02 18.70
CA GLY A 82 -9.35 2.49 17.69
C GLY A 82 -8.22 3.33 18.30
N ALA A 83 -8.53 4.11 19.35
CA ALA A 83 -7.52 4.91 20.05
C ALA A 83 -6.54 4.03 20.83
N ILE A 84 -7.05 2.95 21.45
CA ILE A 84 -6.23 1.96 22.16
C ILE A 84 -5.34 1.18 21.18
N GLU A 85 -5.90 0.72 20.05
CA GLU A 85 -5.15 -0.02 19.03
C GLU A 85 -4.02 0.83 18.44
N ARG A 86 -4.29 2.12 18.18
CA ARG A 86 -3.27 3.08 17.77
C ARG A 86 -2.17 3.25 18.81
N LEU A 87 -2.54 3.49 20.07
CA LEU A 87 -1.57 3.65 21.16
C LEU A 87 -0.68 2.40 21.33
N ALA A 88 -1.26 1.21 21.19
CA ALA A 88 -0.50 -0.04 21.23
C ALA A 88 0.53 -0.11 20.08
N GLY A 89 0.13 0.28 18.87
CA GLY A 89 1.03 0.36 17.71
C GLY A 89 2.17 1.37 17.90
N ASP A 90 1.86 2.54 18.45
CA ASP A 90 2.85 3.57 18.75
C ASP A 90 3.84 3.13 19.84
N ALA A 91 3.35 2.47 20.90
CA ALA A 91 4.21 1.90 21.94
C ALA A 91 5.15 0.82 21.39
N ASP A 92 4.66 -0.03 20.48
CA ASP A 92 5.48 -1.03 19.80
C ASP A 92 6.53 -0.39 18.89
N ARG A 93 6.17 0.69 18.19
CA ARG A 93 7.12 1.47 17.39
C ARG A 93 8.20 2.08 18.27
N LEU A 94 7.82 2.69 19.39
CA LEU A 94 8.76 3.24 20.36
C LEU A 94 9.71 2.17 20.91
N ARG A 95 9.19 0.99 21.25
CA ARG A 95 10.00 -0.16 21.70
C ARG A 95 11.03 -0.57 20.65
N ARG A 96 10.64 -0.64 19.37
CA ARG A 96 11.59 -0.95 18.28
C ARG A 96 12.66 0.13 18.11
N LEU A 97 12.28 1.40 18.22
CA LEU A 97 13.22 2.52 18.14
C LEU A 97 14.21 2.52 19.31
N ALA A 98 13.75 2.24 20.53
CA ALA A 98 14.58 2.11 21.71
C ALA A 98 15.51 0.89 21.65
N ALA A 99 15.12 -0.19 20.97
CA ALA A 99 16.00 -1.33 20.74
C ALA A 99 17.08 -1.07 19.67
N ALA A 100 16.75 -0.25 18.66
CA ALA A 100 17.67 0.11 17.57
C ALA A 100 18.60 1.28 17.93
N SER A 101 18.11 2.21 18.75
CA SER A 101 18.86 3.33 19.29
C SER A 101 19.38 2.87 20.63
N ASN A 102 20.66 2.50 20.75
CA ASN A 102 21.27 1.99 21.99
C ASN A 102 21.34 3.07 23.10
N VAL A 103 20.18 3.60 23.49
CA VAL A 103 19.97 4.53 24.59
C VAL A 103 19.77 3.65 25.82
N ALA A 104 20.91 3.31 26.42
CA ALA A 104 21.00 2.79 27.78
C ALA A 104 20.44 3.80 28.79
#